data_AF-A0A944WLI7-F1
#
_entry.id   AF-A0A944WLI7-F1
#
_cell.length_a   1.000
_cell.length_b   1.000
_cell.length_c   1.000
_cell.angle_alpha   90.00
_cell.angle_beta   90.00
_cell.angle_gamma   90.00
#
_symmetry.space_group_name_H-M   'P 1'
#
loop_
_entity.id
_entity.type
_entity.pdbx_description
1 polymer ?
#
loop_
_entity_poly.entity_id
_entity_poly.type
_entity_poly.pdbx_seq_one_letter_code
_entity_poly.pdbx_strand_id
1 'polypeptide(L)'
;DLLGYRETGTLAALGEAKVWIWRRPKVGIISTGDELVAPGGQMELGKVFDSNATVLGHAVEEMGCEPVHFGIVPDKESRLETVLREALELDFVLISGGTSKGEGDLNYRVFEKYNNPGILVHGVALKPGKPLCLAILAGTPAAILPGFPTSATFTFSKFIAPVLRAMTGRLPEPTTHVKANVPVRMNSDKGRTEFNLVHLVRNDSGFSAYSTGKGSGSITGFTLADGFMEIPCNTEMVEVDEEVRIQLLGKSAHPPDLMIIGSHCVGLDYLIGEMQKRGVLCKFLAVGSMGGVLAAERGECDLAGTHLLDENSGEYNRHLLTPELHLQNGYRRSQGLLFRKDDSNFTDLKSNFENALQQIINNAEVRIINRNRGSGTRILLDRLLADKRPAGFFQEAKSHNSVAAAISQNRADWGIAIRSVAEDLGLGFFPIQDEEYDFILPKNRLERPEVALFLSLLQETEIKNKLARFGLRTTN
;
A
#
# COMPACT_ATOMS: atom_id res chain seq x y z
N ASP A 1 -34.61 12.13 -0.03
CA ASP A 1 -34.06 11.13 0.91
C ASP A 1 -34.11 9.73 0.34
N LEU A 2 -33.27 8.83 0.86
CA LEU A 2 -33.32 7.40 0.50
C LEU A 2 -34.55 6.77 1.17
N LEU A 3 -35.41 6.13 0.39
CA LEU A 3 -36.57 5.42 0.93
C LEU A 3 -36.14 4.05 1.46
N GLY A 4 -35.92 3.94 2.78
CA GLY A 4 -35.70 2.68 3.48
C GLY A 4 -36.99 2.13 4.09
N TYR A 5 -36.88 1.03 4.85
CA TYR A 5 -38.03 0.35 5.47
C TYR A 5 -38.87 1.27 6.38
N ARG A 6 -38.22 2.27 7.01
CA ARG A 6 -38.87 3.24 7.89
C ARG A 6 -39.74 4.20 7.07
N GLU A 7 -39.17 4.77 6.02
CA GLU A 7 -39.85 5.72 5.14
C GLU A 7 -40.98 5.03 4.37
N THR A 8 -40.73 3.82 3.84
CA THR A 8 -41.76 3.05 3.14
C THR A 8 -42.89 2.59 4.07
N GLY A 9 -42.57 2.29 5.34
CA GLY A 9 -43.58 1.97 6.36
C GLY A 9 -44.51 3.15 6.63
N THR A 10 -43.95 4.37 6.73
CA THR A 10 -44.74 5.60 6.85
C THR A 10 -45.63 5.83 5.64
N LEU A 11 -45.09 5.70 4.42
CA LEU A 11 -45.86 5.84 3.18
C LEU A 11 -47.03 4.84 3.13
N ALA A 12 -46.77 3.57 3.47
CA ALA A 12 -47.80 2.55 3.52
C ALA A 12 -48.88 2.85 4.58
N ALA A 13 -48.49 3.35 5.76
CA ALA A 13 -49.44 3.73 6.81
C ALA A 13 -50.32 4.93 6.41
N LEU A 14 -49.83 5.80 5.52
CA LEU A 14 -50.60 6.88 4.92
C LEU A 14 -51.51 6.41 3.77
N GLY A 15 -51.42 5.14 3.36
CA GLY A 15 -52.18 4.58 2.24
C GLY A 15 -51.55 4.85 0.87
N GLU A 16 -50.32 5.36 0.82
CA GLU A 16 -49.63 5.69 -0.43
C GLU A 16 -49.04 4.43 -1.08
N ALA A 17 -49.73 3.91 -2.10
CA ALA A 17 -49.31 2.70 -2.81
C ALA A 17 -48.21 2.94 -3.86
N LYS A 18 -48.05 4.18 -4.33
CA LYS A 18 -47.06 4.56 -5.35
C LYS A 18 -46.52 5.95 -5.05
N VAL A 19 -45.22 6.13 -5.25
CA VAL A 19 -44.55 7.42 -5.06
C VAL A 19 -43.61 7.71 -6.23
N TRP A 20 -43.42 9.00 -6.52
CA TRP A 20 -42.41 9.44 -7.49
C TRP A 20 -41.02 9.30 -6.88
N ILE A 21 -40.12 8.65 -7.62
CA ILE A 21 -38.71 8.47 -7.26
C ILE A 21 -37.81 8.96 -8.39
N TRP A 22 -36.58 9.28 -8.05
CA TRP A 22 -35.53 9.51 -9.05
C TRP A 22 -35.22 8.21 -9.79
N ARG A 23 -35.12 8.28 -11.12
CA ARG A 23 -34.63 7.15 -11.91
C ARG A 23 -33.17 6.86 -11.54
N ARG A 24 -32.75 5.60 -11.64
CA ARG A 24 -31.34 5.21 -11.51
C ARG A 24 -30.62 5.56 -12.82
N PRO A 25 -29.68 6.53 -12.85
CA PRO A 25 -28.93 6.83 -14.05
C PRO A 25 -28.04 5.65 -14.45
N LYS A 26 -27.92 5.40 -15.75
CA LYS A 26 -27.02 4.39 -16.29
C LYS A 26 -25.65 5.00 -16.57
N VAL A 27 -24.60 4.39 -16.06
CA VAL A 27 -23.22 4.89 -16.19
C VAL A 27 -22.38 3.86 -16.94
N GLY A 28 -21.92 4.22 -18.14
CA GLY A 28 -21.01 3.39 -18.93
C GLY A 28 -19.61 3.38 -18.35
N ILE A 29 -19.00 2.21 -18.22
CA ILE A 29 -17.63 2.03 -17.70
C ILE A 29 -16.79 1.33 -18.77
N ILE A 30 -15.74 2.01 -19.21
CA ILE A 30 -14.81 1.57 -20.25
C ILE A 30 -13.40 1.55 -19.67
N SER A 31 -12.69 0.44 -19.83
CA SER A 31 -11.26 0.37 -19.53
C SER A 31 -10.46 0.40 -20.82
N THR A 32 -9.30 1.05 -20.80
CA THR A 32 -8.39 1.16 -21.96
C THR A 32 -6.97 0.82 -21.53
N GLY A 33 -6.25 0.11 -22.40
CA GLY A 33 -4.88 -0.33 -22.13
C GLY A 33 -4.61 -1.72 -22.67
N ASP A 34 -3.65 -1.83 -23.58
CA ASP A 34 -3.19 -3.12 -24.09
C ASP A 34 -2.53 -3.98 -22.99
N GLU A 35 -2.13 -3.41 -21.86
CA GLU A 35 -1.60 -4.15 -20.70
C GLU A 35 -2.68 -4.83 -19.84
N LEU A 36 -3.96 -4.51 -20.05
CA LEU A 36 -5.03 -4.96 -19.16
C LEU A 36 -5.52 -6.36 -19.51
N VAL A 37 -5.83 -7.14 -18.46
CA VAL A 37 -6.56 -8.41 -18.54
C VAL A 37 -7.74 -8.40 -17.55
N ALA A 38 -8.86 -8.99 -17.93
CA ALA A 38 -10.03 -9.05 -17.06
C ALA A 38 -9.75 -9.94 -15.83
N PRO A 39 -10.29 -9.61 -14.64
CA PRO A 39 -10.25 -10.50 -13.49
C PRO A 39 -10.80 -11.89 -13.83
N GLY A 40 -10.10 -12.94 -13.40
CA GLY A 40 -10.41 -14.34 -13.75
C GLY A 40 -9.75 -14.83 -15.05
N GLY A 41 -9.13 -13.94 -15.83
CA GLY A 41 -8.29 -14.31 -16.96
C GLY A 41 -6.93 -14.89 -16.53
N GLN A 42 -6.21 -15.47 -17.50
CA GLN A 42 -4.86 -15.97 -17.27
C GLN A 42 -3.86 -14.81 -17.26
N MET A 43 -3.01 -14.75 -16.22
CA MET A 43 -1.96 -13.74 -16.12
C MET A 43 -0.83 -14.02 -17.13
N GLU A 44 -0.47 -13.02 -17.90
CA GLU A 44 0.66 -13.05 -18.85
C GLU A 44 1.75 -12.05 -18.44
N LEU A 45 2.97 -12.26 -18.93
CA LEU A 45 4.08 -11.37 -18.66
C LEU A 45 3.80 -9.96 -19.19
N GLY A 46 3.94 -8.95 -18.32
CA GLY A 46 3.71 -7.54 -18.68
C GLY A 46 2.26 -7.10 -18.68
N LYS A 47 1.31 -8.00 -18.36
CA LYS A 47 -0.10 -7.66 -18.16
C LYS A 47 -0.41 -7.36 -16.69
N VAL A 48 -1.50 -6.64 -16.45
CA VAL A 48 -2.07 -6.39 -15.13
C VAL A 48 -3.58 -6.59 -15.16
N PHE A 49 -4.17 -7.02 -14.05
CA PHE A 49 -5.61 -7.13 -13.96
C PHE A 49 -6.28 -5.76 -13.94
N ASP A 50 -7.39 -5.63 -14.67
CA ASP A 50 -8.24 -4.45 -14.61
C ASP A 50 -9.01 -4.41 -13.28
N SER A 51 -8.42 -3.72 -12.29
CA SER A 51 -9.08 -3.44 -11.02
C SER A 51 -10.02 -2.25 -11.08
N ASN A 52 -9.82 -1.32 -12.03
CA ASN A 52 -10.51 -0.05 -12.03
C ASN A 52 -11.96 -0.21 -12.45
N ALA A 53 -12.24 -1.04 -13.47
CA ALA A 53 -13.62 -1.33 -13.87
C ALA A 53 -14.45 -1.84 -12.68
N THR A 54 -13.91 -2.77 -11.89
CA THR A 54 -14.59 -3.33 -10.72
C THR A 54 -14.85 -2.27 -9.65
N VAL A 55 -13.82 -1.49 -9.28
CA VAL A 55 -13.95 -0.46 -8.25
C VAL A 55 -14.93 0.63 -8.67
N LEU A 56 -14.86 1.09 -9.92
CA LEU A 56 -15.77 2.10 -10.45
C LEU A 56 -17.19 1.58 -10.57
N GLY A 57 -17.38 0.32 -10.95
CA GLY A 57 -18.70 -0.33 -11.01
C GLY A 57 -19.42 -0.26 -9.67
N HIS A 58 -18.76 -0.73 -8.60
CA HIS A 58 -19.33 -0.70 -7.26
C HIS A 58 -19.49 0.73 -6.73
N ALA A 59 -18.54 1.63 -6.99
CA ALA A 59 -18.65 3.01 -6.56
C ALA A 59 -19.86 3.72 -7.24
N VAL A 60 -20.14 3.41 -8.51
CA VAL A 60 -21.34 3.87 -9.23
C VAL A 60 -22.62 3.31 -8.58
N GLU A 61 -22.64 2.04 -8.22
CA GLU A 61 -23.78 1.41 -7.52
C GLU A 61 -24.05 2.07 -6.17
N GLU A 62 -23.01 2.35 -5.39
CA GLU A 62 -23.10 3.04 -4.10
C GLU A 62 -23.72 4.44 -4.24
N MET A 63 -23.46 5.12 -5.36
CA MET A 63 -24.09 6.42 -5.67
C MET A 63 -25.56 6.31 -6.06
N GLY A 64 -26.11 5.10 -6.23
CA GLY A 64 -27.50 4.84 -6.60
C GLY A 64 -27.74 4.68 -8.10
N CYS A 65 -26.66 4.65 -8.89
CA CYS A 65 -26.71 4.48 -10.34
C CYS A 65 -26.68 2.99 -10.75
N GLU A 66 -26.81 2.71 -12.04
CA GLU A 66 -26.66 1.38 -12.66
C GLU A 66 -25.38 1.36 -13.52
N PRO A 67 -24.35 0.57 -13.16
CA PRO A 67 -23.15 0.46 -13.97
C PRO A 67 -23.39 -0.40 -15.22
N VAL A 68 -22.89 0.04 -16.37
CA VAL A 68 -22.89 -0.71 -17.63
C VAL A 68 -21.45 -0.91 -18.08
N HIS A 69 -20.95 -2.14 -18.00
CA HIS A 69 -19.57 -2.46 -18.33
C HIS A 69 -19.41 -2.73 -19.83
N PHE A 70 -18.58 -1.95 -20.50
CA PHE A 70 -18.17 -2.16 -21.90
C PHE A 70 -16.88 -2.98 -22.03
N GLY A 71 -16.21 -3.26 -20.92
CA GLY A 71 -14.99 -4.08 -20.85
C GLY A 71 -13.72 -3.32 -21.22
N ILE A 72 -12.67 -4.09 -21.54
CA ILE A 72 -11.34 -3.59 -21.90
C ILE A 72 -11.31 -3.36 -23.41
N VAL A 73 -11.11 -2.11 -23.81
CA VAL A 73 -10.96 -1.69 -25.20
C VAL A 73 -9.47 -1.58 -25.53
N PRO A 74 -8.98 -2.22 -26.61
CA PRO A 74 -7.60 -2.07 -27.06
C PRO A 74 -7.27 -0.62 -27.39
N ASP A 75 -5.98 -0.25 -27.34
CA ASP A 75 -5.50 1.11 -27.61
C ASP A 75 -5.55 1.45 -29.12
N LYS A 76 -6.77 1.46 -29.68
CA LYS A 76 -7.08 1.75 -31.08
C LYS A 76 -8.22 2.74 -31.16
N GLU A 77 -7.95 3.91 -31.75
CA GLU A 77 -8.85 5.07 -31.78
C GLU A 77 -10.22 4.71 -32.35
N SER A 78 -10.26 3.95 -33.45
CA SER A 78 -11.51 3.51 -34.09
C SER A 78 -12.35 2.55 -33.22
N ARG A 79 -11.70 1.70 -32.41
CA ARG A 79 -12.38 0.80 -31.49
C ARG A 79 -12.98 1.58 -30.33
N LEU A 80 -12.20 2.49 -29.75
CA LEU A 80 -12.68 3.35 -28.67
C LEU A 80 -13.84 4.23 -29.13
N GLU A 81 -13.79 4.81 -30.33
CA GLU A 81 -14.91 5.58 -30.88
C GLU A 81 -16.19 4.78 -31.00
N THR A 82 -16.08 3.53 -31.47
CA THR A 82 -17.25 2.66 -31.64
C THR A 82 -17.92 2.40 -30.29
N VAL A 83 -17.13 1.99 -29.30
CA VAL A 83 -17.61 1.72 -27.94
C VAL A 83 -18.12 2.99 -27.26
N LEU A 84 -17.43 4.11 -27.44
CA LEU A 84 -17.84 5.39 -26.88
C LEU A 84 -19.20 5.83 -27.44
N ARG A 85 -19.46 5.68 -28.75
CA ARG A 85 -20.77 6.00 -29.33
C ARG A 85 -21.90 5.22 -28.68
N GLU A 86 -21.70 3.93 -28.42
CA GLU A 86 -22.70 3.11 -27.70
C GLU A 86 -22.86 3.56 -26.24
N ALA A 87 -21.76 3.91 -25.57
CA ALA A 87 -21.80 4.38 -24.18
C ALA A 87 -22.46 5.76 -24.02
N LEU A 88 -22.40 6.62 -25.04
CA LEU A 88 -23.00 7.96 -25.01
C LEU A 88 -24.54 7.95 -25.05
N GLU A 89 -25.16 6.81 -25.41
CA GLU A 89 -26.61 6.60 -25.27
C GLU A 89 -27.05 6.43 -23.79
N LEU A 90 -26.09 6.33 -22.86
CA LEU A 90 -26.33 6.27 -21.42
C LEU A 90 -26.30 7.67 -20.78
N ASP A 91 -26.47 7.75 -19.47
CA ASP A 91 -26.59 9.02 -18.75
C ASP A 91 -25.24 9.63 -18.35
N PHE A 92 -24.18 8.82 -18.27
CA PHE A 92 -22.82 9.24 -17.95
C PHE A 92 -21.81 8.20 -18.50
N VAL A 93 -20.60 8.63 -18.89
CA VAL A 93 -19.52 7.73 -19.31
C VAL A 93 -18.25 7.92 -18.48
N LEU A 94 -17.68 6.82 -17.99
CA LEU A 94 -16.39 6.76 -17.31
C LEU A 94 -15.41 5.92 -18.13
N ILE A 95 -14.27 6.52 -18.45
CA ILE A 95 -13.13 5.83 -19.06
C ILE A 95 -12.01 5.77 -18.03
N SER A 96 -11.39 4.61 -17.84
CA SER A 96 -10.18 4.45 -17.03
C SER A 96 -9.02 3.93 -17.87
N GLY A 97 -7.82 4.50 -17.68
CA GLY A 97 -6.62 4.12 -18.44
C GLY A 97 -6.24 5.11 -19.55
N GLY A 98 -5.19 4.81 -20.30
CA GLY A 98 -4.70 5.62 -21.44
C GLY A 98 -3.90 6.89 -21.08
N THR A 99 -3.98 7.38 -19.85
CA THR A 99 -3.69 8.80 -19.59
C THR A 99 -2.25 9.25 -19.37
N SER A 100 -1.21 8.44 -19.59
CA SER A 100 0.18 8.89 -19.35
C SER A 100 1.29 8.03 -19.98
N LYS A 101 1.78 8.47 -21.16
CA LYS A 101 3.18 8.49 -21.69
C LYS A 101 3.15 8.45 -23.24
N GLY A 102 2.78 9.56 -23.88
CA GLY A 102 2.84 9.72 -25.34
C GLY A 102 2.25 11.06 -25.82
N GLU A 103 2.57 11.46 -27.07
CA GLU A 103 2.22 12.75 -27.72
C GLU A 103 0.72 12.96 -28.05
N GLY A 104 -0.17 12.37 -27.24
CA GLY A 104 -1.61 12.55 -27.35
C GLY A 104 -2.27 11.27 -26.87
N ASP A 105 -2.67 11.23 -25.59
CA ASP A 105 -3.42 10.10 -25.08
C ASP A 105 -4.68 9.94 -25.93
N LEU A 106 -4.83 8.72 -26.44
CA LEU A 106 -5.84 8.29 -27.39
C LEU A 106 -7.25 8.64 -26.90
N ASN A 107 -7.47 8.58 -25.58
CA ASN A 107 -8.74 8.91 -24.96
C ASN A 107 -9.08 10.40 -25.15
N TYR A 108 -8.11 11.30 -24.93
CA TYR A 108 -8.30 12.74 -25.16
C TYR A 108 -8.55 13.04 -26.63
N ARG A 109 -7.79 12.41 -27.55
CA ARG A 109 -7.98 12.60 -29.00
C ARG A 109 -9.37 12.21 -29.46
N VAL A 110 -9.95 11.16 -28.87
CA VAL A 110 -11.34 10.77 -29.15
C VAL A 110 -12.32 11.79 -28.57
N PHE A 111 -12.07 12.33 -27.38
CA PHE A 111 -12.92 13.36 -26.76
C PHE A 111 -12.88 14.69 -27.52
N GLU A 112 -11.71 15.10 -28.05
CA GLU A 112 -11.53 16.32 -28.86
C GLU A 112 -12.37 16.36 -30.14
N LYS A 113 -12.86 15.20 -30.62
CA LYS A 113 -13.77 15.14 -31.78
C LYS A 113 -15.17 15.67 -31.48
N TYR A 114 -15.53 15.77 -30.21
CA TYR A 114 -16.82 16.29 -29.78
C TYR A 114 -16.67 17.76 -29.40
N ASN A 115 -17.29 18.63 -30.19
CA ASN A 115 -17.34 20.07 -29.94
C ASN A 115 -18.72 20.47 -29.39
N ASN A 116 -18.76 21.54 -28.59
CA ASN A 116 -19.97 22.15 -28.02
C ASN A 116 -20.73 21.31 -26.94
N PRO A 117 -20.29 21.34 -25.67
CA PRO A 117 -19.15 22.11 -25.15
C PRO A 117 -17.81 21.36 -25.23
N GLY A 118 -17.81 20.03 -25.39
CA GLY A 118 -16.60 19.22 -25.50
C GLY A 118 -15.86 19.07 -24.17
N ILE A 119 -14.53 19.09 -24.21
CA ILE A 119 -13.68 19.00 -23.01
C ILE A 119 -13.82 20.28 -22.17
N LEU A 120 -14.22 20.13 -20.91
CA LEU A 120 -14.39 21.21 -19.94
C LEU A 120 -13.15 21.40 -19.06
N VAL A 121 -12.51 20.29 -18.68
CA VAL A 121 -11.32 20.26 -17.83
C VAL A 121 -10.32 19.29 -18.43
N HIS A 122 -9.08 19.75 -18.60
CA HIS A 122 -7.97 18.97 -19.11
C HIS A 122 -6.81 18.99 -18.12
N GLY A 123 -6.74 17.94 -17.30
CA GLY A 123 -5.78 17.81 -16.22
C GLY A 123 -6.11 18.69 -15.02
N VAL A 124 -5.66 18.25 -13.86
CA VAL A 124 -5.81 18.97 -12.59
C VAL A 124 -4.46 19.05 -11.88
N ALA A 125 -4.18 20.16 -11.20
CA ALA A 125 -2.93 20.38 -10.46
C ALA A 125 -2.94 19.63 -9.11
N LEU A 126 -3.20 18.32 -9.16
CA LEU A 126 -3.42 17.45 -8.01
C LEU A 126 -2.49 16.23 -8.01
N LYS A 127 -2.22 15.72 -6.80
CA LYS A 127 -1.50 14.48 -6.56
C LYS A 127 -2.23 13.67 -5.47
N PRO A 128 -2.67 12.43 -5.70
CA PRO A 128 -2.78 11.75 -6.99
C PRO A 128 -3.85 12.36 -7.90
N GLY A 129 -3.85 12.00 -9.19
CA GLY A 129 -4.98 12.31 -10.08
C GLY A 129 -4.76 13.36 -11.17
N LYS A 130 -3.52 13.77 -11.45
CA LYS A 130 -3.21 14.75 -12.52
C LYS A 130 -3.98 14.51 -13.83
N PRO A 131 -4.00 13.30 -14.42
CA PRO A 131 -4.61 13.12 -15.72
C PRO A 131 -6.12 12.84 -15.61
N LEU A 132 -6.87 13.86 -15.23
CA LEU A 132 -8.33 13.86 -15.21
C LEU A 132 -8.84 14.65 -16.42
N CYS A 133 -9.76 14.06 -17.18
CA CYS A 133 -10.55 14.80 -18.18
C CYS A 133 -12.00 14.86 -17.73
N LEU A 134 -12.64 16.02 -17.79
CA LEU A 134 -14.09 16.15 -17.67
C LEU A 134 -14.62 16.77 -18.96
N ALA A 135 -15.68 16.20 -19.51
CA ALA A 135 -16.23 16.62 -20.79
C ALA A 135 -17.75 16.42 -20.83
N ILE A 136 -18.39 17.06 -21.81
CA ILE A 136 -19.75 16.72 -22.25
C ILE A 136 -19.64 16.39 -23.74
N LEU A 137 -19.97 15.14 -24.08
CA LEU A 137 -19.84 14.59 -25.41
C LEU A 137 -21.25 14.28 -25.93
N ALA A 138 -21.66 14.94 -27.02
CA ALA A 138 -23.00 14.79 -27.59
C ALA A 138 -24.16 14.99 -26.58
N GLY A 139 -23.95 15.84 -25.55
CA GLY A 139 -24.93 16.10 -24.49
C GLY A 139 -24.80 15.19 -23.26
N THR A 140 -23.99 14.13 -23.33
CA THR A 140 -23.76 13.18 -22.23
C THR A 140 -22.48 13.53 -21.47
N PRO A 141 -22.52 13.68 -20.14
CA PRO A 141 -21.32 13.93 -19.34
C PRO A 141 -20.38 12.71 -19.39
N ALA A 142 -19.10 12.97 -19.56
CA ALA A 142 -18.07 11.94 -19.65
C ALA A 142 -16.80 12.35 -18.89
N ALA A 143 -16.09 11.37 -18.35
CA ALA A 143 -14.80 11.61 -17.70
C ALA A 143 -13.76 10.55 -18.07
N ILE A 144 -12.52 11.00 -18.20
CA ILE A 144 -11.35 10.12 -18.31
C ILE A 144 -10.64 10.18 -16.96
N LEU A 145 -10.56 9.03 -16.30
CA LEU A 145 -9.91 8.84 -15.02
C LEU A 145 -8.49 8.27 -15.23
N PRO A 146 -7.55 8.59 -14.34
CA PRO A 146 -6.20 8.02 -14.37
C PRO A 146 -6.20 6.49 -14.40
N GLY A 147 -5.22 5.88 -15.07
CA GLY A 147 -5.06 4.41 -15.08
C GLY A 147 -4.62 3.81 -13.74
N PHE A 148 -3.98 4.58 -12.86
CA PHE A 148 -3.56 4.08 -11.55
C PHE A 148 -4.75 3.96 -10.57
N PRO A 149 -4.96 2.81 -9.91
CA PRO A 149 -6.18 2.57 -9.13
C PRO A 149 -6.47 3.60 -8.04
N THR A 150 -5.48 3.94 -7.20
CA THR A 150 -5.67 4.95 -6.14
C THR A 150 -6.01 6.32 -6.73
N SER A 151 -5.47 6.65 -7.91
CA SER A 151 -5.76 7.92 -8.58
C SER A 151 -7.17 7.92 -9.19
N ALA A 152 -7.60 6.80 -9.78
CA ALA A 152 -8.95 6.64 -10.32
C ALA A 152 -10.00 6.75 -9.21
N THR A 153 -9.83 6.03 -8.10
CA THR A 153 -10.80 6.07 -6.99
C THR A 153 -10.84 7.43 -6.31
N PHE A 154 -9.68 8.06 -6.11
CA PHE A 154 -9.63 9.41 -5.55
C PHE A 154 -10.34 10.43 -6.45
N THR A 155 -10.02 10.44 -7.76
CA THR A 155 -10.66 11.38 -8.70
C THR A 155 -12.15 11.10 -8.87
N PHE A 156 -12.57 9.83 -8.87
CA PHE A 156 -13.98 9.46 -8.82
C PHE A 156 -14.66 10.06 -7.58
N SER A 157 -14.14 9.79 -6.39
CA SER A 157 -14.73 10.26 -5.13
C SER A 157 -14.83 11.80 -5.05
N LYS A 158 -13.78 12.50 -5.51
CA LYS A 158 -13.73 13.97 -5.41
C LYS A 158 -14.55 14.69 -6.50
N PHE A 159 -14.55 14.18 -7.73
CA PHE A 159 -15.11 14.90 -8.89
C PHE A 159 -16.34 14.27 -9.51
N ILE A 160 -16.45 12.93 -9.48
CA ILE A 160 -17.52 12.20 -10.17
C ILE A 160 -18.68 11.87 -9.22
N ALA A 161 -18.37 11.37 -8.02
CA ALA A 161 -19.39 10.99 -7.03
C ALA A 161 -20.36 12.15 -6.70
N PRO A 162 -19.93 13.41 -6.53
CA PRO A 162 -20.87 14.52 -6.31
C PRO A 162 -21.85 14.73 -7.48
N VAL A 163 -21.40 14.51 -8.73
CA VAL A 163 -22.24 14.65 -9.93
C VAL A 163 -23.26 13.51 -9.99
N LEU A 164 -22.84 12.26 -9.79
CA LEU A 164 -23.75 11.11 -9.80
C LEU A 164 -24.77 11.16 -8.66
N ARG A 165 -24.38 11.68 -7.49
CA ARG A 165 -25.31 11.94 -6.37
C ARG A 165 -26.36 12.98 -6.73
N ALA A 166 -25.96 14.07 -7.39
CA ALA A 166 -26.91 15.07 -7.86
C ALA A 166 -27.89 14.49 -8.89
N MET A 167 -27.40 13.66 -9.82
CA MET A 167 -28.24 12.98 -10.83
C MET A 167 -29.26 11.99 -10.23
N THR A 168 -28.98 11.46 -9.04
CA THR A 168 -29.90 10.57 -8.28
C THR A 168 -30.77 11.34 -7.27
N GLY A 169 -30.74 12.68 -7.29
CA GLY A 169 -31.52 13.52 -6.38
C GLY A 169 -31.06 13.44 -4.92
N ARG A 170 -29.83 12.96 -4.67
CA ARG A 170 -29.24 12.88 -3.33
C ARG A 170 -28.57 14.19 -2.98
N LEU A 171 -28.66 14.58 -1.70
CA LEU A 171 -27.92 15.71 -1.16
C LEU A 171 -26.40 15.45 -1.26
N PRO A 172 -25.59 16.53 -1.37
CA PRO A 172 -24.15 16.44 -1.24
C PRO A 172 -23.76 15.65 0.02
N GLU A 173 -22.73 14.83 -0.09
CA GLU A 173 -22.23 14.10 1.06
C GLU A 173 -21.61 15.07 2.07
N PRO A 174 -21.99 15.01 3.36
CA PRO A 174 -21.33 15.83 4.37
C PRO A 174 -19.87 15.41 4.46
N THR A 175 -18.95 16.35 4.22
CA THR A 175 -17.53 16.12 4.41
C THR A 175 -17.19 16.12 5.89
N THR A 176 -17.01 14.94 6.47
CA THR A 176 -16.55 14.79 7.85
C THR A 176 -15.04 15.01 7.91
N HIS A 177 -14.63 15.91 8.78
CA HIS A 177 -13.22 16.19 9.04
C HIS A 177 -12.88 15.86 10.48
N VAL A 178 -11.65 15.39 10.70
CA VAL A 178 -11.06 15.26 12.03
C VAL A 178 -9.73 16.01 12.08
N LYS A 179 -9.39 16.54 13.25
CA LYS A 179 -8.06 17.09 13.52
C LYS A 179 -7.13 15.95 13.91
N ALA A 180 -5.90 15.97 13.39
CA ALA A 180 -4.87 15.02 13.75
C ALA A 180 -3.49 15.67 13.69
N ASN A 181 -2.55 15.16 14.48
CA ASN A 181 -1.15 15.62 14.45
C ASN A 181 -0.32 14.71 13.54
N VAL A 182 0.70 15.29 12.90
CA VAL A 182 1.62 14.54 12.04
C VAL A 182 2.79 13.97 12.87
N PRO A 183 2.92 12.63 13.02
CA PRO A 183 3.93 12.04 13.89
C PRO A 183 5.32 11.96 13.25
N VAL A 184 5.39 12.08 11.92
CA VAL A 184 6.62 11.96 11.13
C VAL A 184 6.57 13.01 10.03
N ARG A 185 7.65 13.79 9.91
CA ARG A 185 7.82 14.79 8.86
C ARG A 185 7.57 14.19 7.48
N MET A 186 6.81 14.88 6.66
CA MET A 186 6.48 14.46 5.30
C MET A 186 6.93 15.52 4.31
N ASN A 187 7.48 15.07 3.19
CA ASN A 187 7.77 15.94 2.05
C ASN A 187 6.61 15.90 1.06
N SER A 188 6.34 17.01 0.41
CA SER A 188 5.34 17.20 -0.64
C SER A 188 5.95 17.93 -1.83
N ASP A 189 5.45 17.66 -3.03
CA ASP A 189 5.97 18.26 -4.26
C ASP A 189 5.40 19.67 -4.47
N LYS A 190 6.25 20.65 -4.79
CA LYS A 190 5.80 22.00 -5.17
C LYS A 190 4.91 21.98 -6.42
N GLY A 191 3.93 22.87 -6.44
CA GLY A 191 3.13 23.19 -7.62
C GLY A 191 1.92 22.28 -7.83
N ARG A 192 1.61 21.38 -6.89
CA ARG A 192 0.39 20.56 -6.91
C ARG A 192 -0.16 20.40 -5.50
N THR A 193 -1.48 20.50 -5.36
CA THR A 193 -2.13 20.14 -4.10
C THR A 193 -2.08 18.62 -3.95
N GLU A 194 -1.47 18.15 -2.86
CA GLU A 194 -1.32 16.73 -2.58
C GLU A 194 -2.40 16.26 -1.60
N PHE A 195 -3.17 15.27 -2.00
CA PHE A 195 -4.10 14.53 -1.17
C PHE A 195 -3.42 13.25 -0.71
N ASN A 196 -2.65 13.38 0.36
CA ASN A 196 -1.91 12.27 0.94
C ASN A 196 -2.88 11.37 1.73
N LEU A 197 -2.96 10.09 1.35
CA LEU A 197 -3.75 9.11 2.09
C LEU A 197 -3.13 8.85 3.45
N VAL A 198 -3.96 8.85 4.49
CA VAL A 198 -3.51 8.69 5.87
C VAL A 198 -4.24 7.56 6.60
N HIS A 199 -3.53 6.99 7.56
CA HIS A 199 -4.08 6.17 8.61
C HIS A 199 -4.20 7.01 9.88
N LEU A 200 -5.40 7.05 10.46
CA LEU A 200 -5.70 7.70 11.71
C LEU A 200 -5.46 6.73 12.87
N VAL A 201 -4.73 7.21 13.85
CA VAL A 201 -4.33 6.44 15.03
C VAL A 201 -4.72 7.21 16.26
N ARG A 202 -5.49 6.60 17.16
CA ARG A 202 -5.94 7.27 18.38
C ARG A 202 -4.90 7.15 19.49
N ASN A 203 -4.59 8.27 20.12
CA ASN A 203 -3.73 8.37 21.31
C ASN A 203 -4.45 9.21 22.40
N ASP A 204 -3.75 9.49 23.50
CA ASP A 204 -4.32 10.22 24.63
C ASP A 204 -4.63 11.69 24.31
N SER A 205 -3.95 12.28 23.32
CA SER A 205 -4.11 13.68 22.90
C SER A 205 -5.07 13.87 21.72
N GLY A 206 -5.58 12.79 21.11
CA GLY A 206 -6.49 12.83 19.98
C GLY A 206 -6.15 11.80 18.90
N PHE A 207 -5.94 12.28 17.68
CA PHE A 207 -5.54 11.45 16.54
C PHE A 207 -4.16 11.86 16.03
N SER A 208 -3.39 10.86 15.59
CA SER A 208 -2.19 11.03 14.78
C SER A 208 -2.45 10.53 13.36
N ALA A 209 -1.99 11.29 12.36
CA ALA A 209 -2.17 10.99 10.95
C ALA A 209 -0.87 10.48 10.33
N TYR A 210 -0.80 9.17 10.12
CA TYR A 210 0.32 8.51 9.46
C TYR A 210 0.09 8.46 7.96
N SER A 211 1.02 8.95 7.13
CA SER A 211 0.96 8.69 5.68
C SER A 211 1.00 7.20 5.41
N THR A 212 0.20 6.75 4.45
CA THR A 212 0.29 5.39 3.93
C THR A 212 1.64 5.10 3.25
N GLY A 213 2.41 6.14 2.88
CA GLY A 213 3.71 6.03 2.22
C GLY A 213 3.68 5.36 0.85
N LYS A 214 2.47 5.11 0.32
CA LYS A 214 2.22 4.31 -0.87
C LYS A 214 1.96 5.21 -2.08
N GLY A 215 2.66 4.92 -3.18
CA GLY A 215 2.48 5.63 -4.45
C GLY A 215 1.12 5.37 -5.09
N SER A 216 0.78 6.17 -6.11
CA SER A 216 -0.52 6.16 -6.80
C SER A 216 -0.99 4.81 -7.36
N GLY A 217 -0.09 3.85 -7.58
CA GLY A 217 -0.42 2.52 -8.08
C GLY A 217 -0.84 1.49 -7.02
N SER A 218 -0.77 1.82 -5.72
CA SER A 218 -1.03 0.86 -4.65
C SER A 218 -2.48 0.88 -4.20
N ILE A 219 -3.32 0.02 -4.78
CA ILE A 219 -4.75 -0.14 -4.40
C ILE A 219 -4.93 -0.41 -2.91
N THR A 220 -4.05 -1.21 -2.31
CA THR A 220 -4.08 -1.52 -0.86
C THR A 220 -3.84 -0.29 0.03
N GLY A 221 -3.21 0.76 -0.49
CA GLY A 221 -3.04 2.01 0.24
C GLY A 221 -4.37 2.74 0.40
N PHE A 222 -5.20 2.74 -0.65
CA PHE A 222 -6.54 3.32 -0.60
C PHE A 222 -7.47 2.52 0.30
N THR A 223 -7.52 1.18 0.13
CA THR A 223 -8.41 0.31 0.91
C THR A 223 -8.21 0.42 2.43
N LEU A 224 -6.97 0.67 2.87
CA LEU A 224 -6.63 0.72 4.30
C LEU A 224 -6.63 2.15 4.88
N ALA A 225 -6.77 3.18 4.03
CA ALA A 225 -6.75 4.58 4.45
C ALA A 225 -8.05 4.97 5.16
N ASP A 226 -7.92 5.78 6.21
CA ASP A 226 -9.09 6.31 6.94
C ASP A 226 -9.56 7.65 6.35
N GLY A 227 -8.68 8.33 5.63
CA GLY A 227 -8.93 9.64 5.07
C GLY A 227 -7.78 10.14 4.20
N PHE A 228 -7.89 11.38 3.79
CA PHE A 228 -6.81 12.11 3.13
C PHE A 228 -6.52 13.43 3.84
N MET A 229 -5.23 13.74 3.88
CA MET A 229 -4.69 15.02 4.29
C MET A 229 -4.47 15.88 3.04
N GLU A 230 -5.10 17.06 2.99
CA GLU A 230 -4.85 18.02 1.93
C GLU A 230 -3.61 18.86 2.26
N ILE A 231 -2.57 18.73 1.44
CA ILE A 231 -1.33 19.48 1.51
C ILE A 231 -1.35 20.54 0.39
N PRO A 232 -1.37 21.84 0.72
CA PRO A 232 -1.40 22.90 -0.28
C PRO A 232 -0.21 22.86 -1.26
N CYS A 233 -0.42 23.35 -2.48
CA CYS A 233 0.60 23.32 -3.55
C CYS A 233 1.89 24.10 -3.26
N ASN A 234 1.88 25.00 -2.28
CA ASN A 234 3.03 25.79 -1.85
C ASN A 234 3.72 25.19 -0.61
N THR A 235 3.21 24.07 -0.09
CA THR A 235 3.76 23.37 1.07
C THR A 235 4.68 22.27 0.58
N GLU A 236 5.99 22.45 0.80
CA GLU A 236 6.99 21.41 0.51
C GLU A 236 7.06 20.34 1.57
N MET A 237 6.50 20.63 2.73
CA MET A 237 6.81 19.90 3.93
C MET A 237 5.76 20.14 5.00
N VAL A 238 5.35 19.05 5.64
CA VAL A 238 4.51 19.07 6.83
C VAL A 238 5.40 18.60 7.97
N GLU A 239 5.53 19.45 9.00
CA GLU A 239 6.47 19.20 10.09
C GLU A 239 5.89 18.23 11.12
N VAL A 240 6.77 17.68 11.96
CA VAL A 240 6.36 16.84 13.10
C VAL A 240 5.49 17.67 14.04
N ASP A 241 4.44 17.05 14.57
CA ASP A 241 3.43 17.60 15.48
C ASP A 241 2.56 18.73 14.88
N GLU A 242 2.65 18.97 13.58
CA GLU A 242 1.75 19.90 12.89
C GLU A 242 0.30 19.38 12.93
N GLU A 243 -0.63 20.21 13.41
CA GLU A 243 -2.07 19.89 13.41
C GLU A 243 -2.64 20.06 12.00
N VAL A 244 -3.18 18.98 11.44
CA VAL A 244 -3.77 18.94 10.10
C VAL A 244 -5.24 18.54 10.16
N ARG A 245 -5.98 18.92 9.11
CA ARG A 245 -7.37 18.47 8.91
C ARG A 245 -7.39 17.27 7.97
N ILE A 246 -7.96 16.18 8.45
CA ILE A 246 -8.12 14.95 7.68
C ILE A 246 -9.57 14.84 7.23
N GLN A 247 -9.80 14.80 5.92
CA GLN A 247 -11.10 14.47 5.38
C GLN A 247 -11.26 12.95 5.39
N LEU A 248 -12.29 12.44 6.06
CA LEU A 248 -12.54 11.00 6.15
C LEU A 248 -13.07 10.43 4.83
N LEU A 249 -12.66 9.21 4.47
CA LEU A 249 -13.19 8.46 3.33
C LEU A 249 -14.53 7.76 3.65
N GLY A 250 -14.98 7.81 4.90
CA GLY A 250 -16.26 7.26 5.36
C GLY A 250 -16.87 8.05 6.51
N LYS A 251 -18.01 7.58 7.04
CA LYS A 251 -18.78 8.31 8.07
C LYS A 251 -18.07 8.40 9.42
N SER A 252 -17.17 7.47 9.73
CA SER A 252 -16.36 7.45 10.96
C SER A 252 -15.04 6.73 10.74
N ALA A 253 -13.99 7.20 11.42
CA ALA A 253 -12.77 6.43 11.59
C ALA A 253 -13.08 5.25 12.51
N HIS A 254 -12.88 4.01 12.03
CA HIS A 254 -13.00 2.82 12.87
C HIS A 254 -11.58 2.48 13.34
N PRO A 255 -11.20 2.82 14.59
CA PRO A 255 -9.89 2.44 15.09
C PRO A 255 -9.79 0.90 15.12
N PRO A 256 -8.62 0.34 14.79
CA PRO A 256 -8.41 -1.10 14.88
C PRO A 256 -8.44 -1.56 16.34
N ASP A 257 -8.77 -2.82 16.57
CA ASP A 257 -8.67 -3.44 17.89
C ASP A 257 -7.19 -3.52 18.31
N LEU A 258 -6.29 -3.82 17.36
CA LEU A 258 -4.84 -3.88 17.61
C LEU A 258 -4.06 -3.06 16.58
N MET A 259 -3.36 -2.04 17.08
CA MET A 259 -2.53 -1.15 16.28
C MET A 259 -1.05 -1.55 16.36
N ILE A 260 -0.46 -1.92 15.22
CA ILE A 260 0.93 -2.33 15.11
C ILE A 260 1.69 -1.31 14.25
N ILE A 261 2.78 -0.74 14.76
CA ILE A 261 3.56 0.27 14.02
C ILE A 261 5.04 -0.07 14.13
N GLY A 262 5.74 -0.29 13.03
CA GLY A 262 7.18 -0.53 13.08
C GLY A 262 7.76 -1.15 11.82
N SER A 263 8.76 -2.00 12.00
CA SER A 263 9.34 -2.78 10.91
C SER A 263 8.38 -3.86 10.42
N HIS A 264 8.56 -4.26 9.17
CA HIS A 264 7.79 -5.35 8.56
C HIS A 264 8.54 -6.67 8.69
N CYS A 265 7.80 -7.76 8.89
CA CYS A 265 8.35 -9.11 8.90
C CYS A 265 7.30 -10.14 8.45
N VAL A 266 7.73 -11.16 7.70
CA VAL A 266 6.87 -12.30 7.30
C VAL A 266 6.24 -13.00 8.51
N GLY A 267 6.97 -13.10 9.63
CA GLY A 267 6.42 -13.65 10.87
C GLY A 267 5.30 -12.78 11.45
N LEU A 268 5.41 -11.46 11.32
CA LEU A 268 4.38 -10.53 11.79
C LEU A 268 3.12 -10.63 10.92
N ASP A 269 3.25 -10.76 9.60
CA ASP A 269 2.11 -10.98 8.70
C ASP A 269 1.33 -12.25 9.10
N TYR A 270 2.06 -13.33 9.42
CA TYR A 270 1.45 -14.56 9.89
C TYR A 270 0.70 -14.36 11.22
N LEU A 271 1.34 -13.72 12.21
CA LEU A 271 0.71 -13.44 13.51
C LEU A 271 -0.54 -12.56 13.36
N ILE A 272 -0.50 -11.54 12.50
CA ILE A 272 -1.66 -10.70 12.17
C ILE A 272 -2.79 -11.56 11.58
N GLY A 273 -2.48 -12.47 10.65
CA GLY A 273 -3.47 -13.37 10.08
C GLY A 273 -4.13 -14.29 11.12
N GLU A 274 -3.36 -14.78 12.10
CA GLU A 274 -3.91 -15.59 13.20
C GLU A 274 -4.76 -14.77 14.18
N MET A 275 -4.38 -13.52 14.46
CA MET A 275 -5.21 -12.59 15.23
C MET A 275 -6.55 -12.29 14.52
N GLN A 276 -6.52 -12.08 13.20
CA GLN A 276 -7.73 -11.85 12.39
C GLN A 276 -8.67 -13.06 12.38
N LYS A 277 -8.14 -14.29 12.32
CA LYS A 277 -8.96 -15.52 12.46
C LYS A 277 -9.66 -15.61 13.82
N ARG A 278 -9.10 -14.95 14.84
CA ARG A 278 -9.67 -14.87 16.20
C ARG A 278 -10.60 -13.66 16.37
N GLY A 279 -10.91 -12.96 15.29
CA GLY A 279 -11.86 -11.84 15.27
C GLY A 279 -11.25 -10.50 15.66
N VAL A 280 -9.92 -10.38 15.75
CA VAL A 280 -9.25 -9.11 16.07
C VAL A 280 -8.96 -8.34 14.79
N LEU A 281 -9.50 -7.12 14.68
CA LEU A 281 -9.17 -6.21 13.61
C LEU A 281 -7.79 -5.58 13.85
N CYS A 282 -6.75 -6.17 13.25
CA CYS A 282 -5.40 -5.63 13.31
C CYS A 282 -5.14 -4.63 12.18
N LYS A 283 -4.39 -3.57 12.47
CA LYS A 283 -3.83 -2.66 11.47
C LYS A 283 -2.32 -2.56 11.67
N PHE A 284 -1.57 -2.65 10.57
CA PHE A 284 -0.12 -2.55 10.58
C PHE A 284 0.37 -1.37 9.73
N LEU A 285 1.26 -0.55 10.30
CA LEU A 285 1.95 0.54 9.61
C LEU A 285 3.45 0.28 9.56
N ALA A 286 3.98 0.20 8.34
CA ALA A 286 5.41 0.00 8.09
C ALA A 286 6.15 1.35 8.10
N VAL A 287 6.63 1.77 9.27
CA VAL A 287 7.43 3.01 9.45
C VAL A 287 8.89 2.72 9.79
N GLY A 288 9.28 1.45 9.85
CA GLY A 288 10.61 1.00 10.27
C GLY A 288 10.76 0.93 11.79
N SER A 289 11.85 0.32 12.25
CA SER A 289 12.04 -0.03 13.67
C SER A 289 12.02 1.20 14.58
N MET A 290 12.82 2.22 14.27
CA MET A 290 12.90 3.43 15.09
C MET A 290 11.59 4.22 15.07
N GLY A 291 10.93 4.32 13.91
CA GLY A 291 9.61 4.94 13.81
C GLY A 291 8.57 4.23 14.69
N GLY A 292 8.63 2.90 14.76
CA GLY A 292 7.79 2.10 15.65
C GLY A 292 8.07 2.35 17.12
N VAL A 293 9.34 2.40 17.54
CA VAL A 293 9.72 2.71 18.93
C VAL A 293 9.18 4.06 19.36
N LEU A 294 9.42 5.10 18.55
CA LEU A 294 8.92 6.45 18.83
C LEU A 294 7.38 6.50 18.87
N ALA A 295 6.70 5.71 18.03
CA ALA A 295 5.25 5.57 18.07
C ALA A 295 4.76 4.90 19.36
N ALA A 296 5.49 3.90 19.87
CA ALA A 296 5.20 3.29 21.16
C ALA A 296 5.39 4.28 22.32
N GLU A 297 6.46 5.08 22.30
CA GLU A 297 6.70 6.13 23.30
C GLU A 297 5.58 7.18 23.34
N ARG A 298 5.04 7.56 22.17
CA ARG A 298 3.89 8.47 22.07
C ARG A 298 2.53 7.80 22.35
N GLY A 299 2.51 6.49 22.64
CA GLY A 299 1.29 5.73 22.89
C GLY A 299 0.39 5.63 21.65
N GLU A 300 0.96 5.59 20.45
CA GLU A 300 0.25 5.52 19.17
C GLU A 300 0.10 4.07 18.65
N CYS A 301 0.78 3.11 19.25
CA CYS A 301 0.59 1.70 18.91
C CYS A 301 0.48 0.83 20.15
N ASP A 302 -0.09 -0.35 19.97
CA ASP A 302 -0.10 -1.41 20.97
C ASP A 302 1.20 -2.22 20.93
N LEU A 303 1.75 -2.39 19.72
CA LEU A 303 2.93 -3.20 19.43
C LEU A 303 3.82 -2.47 18.42
N ALA A 304 5.11 -2.42 18.69
CA ALA A 304 6.12 -1.92 17.76
C ALA A 304 7.14 -3.00 17.40
N GLY A 305 7.07 -3.50 16.16
CA GLY A 305 8.05 -4.47 15.65
C GLY A 305 9.41 -3.81 15.41
N THR A 306 10.46 -4.35 16.01
CA THR A 306 11.82 -3.78 15.96
C THR A 306 12.90 -4.85 15.84
N HIS A 307 14.05 -4.45 15.30
CA HIS A 307 15.25 -5.28 15.15
C HIS A 307 16.51 -4.41 14.99
N LEU A 308 16.71 -3.45 15.91
CA LEU A 308 17.89 -2.57 15.89
C LEU A 308 18.99 -3.15 16.78
N LEU A 309 20.21 -3.22 16.23
CA LEU A 309 21.41 -3.66 16.93
C LEU A 309 22.10 -2.45 17.56
N ASP A 310 22.44 -2.51 18.85
CA ASP A 310 23.42 -1.58 19.43
C ASP A 310 24.83 -2.08 19.10
N GLU A 311 25.62 -1.23 18.43
CA GLU A 311 26.98 -1.58 18.00
C GLU A 311 27.94 -1.75 19.19
N ASN A 312 27.66 -1.11 20.33
CA ASN A 312 28.52 -1.17 21.50
C ASN A 312 28.31 -2.43 22.33
N SER A 313 27.06 -2.76 22.65
CA SER A 313 26.73 -3.96 23.44
C SER A 313 26.60 -5.23 22.59
N GLY A 314 26.29 -5.09 21.30
CA GLY A 314 25.94 -6.23 20.44
C GLY A 314 24.54 -6.80 20.72
N GLU A 315 23.75 -6.17 21.59
CA GLU A 315 22.39 -6.58 21.92
C GLU A 315 21.36 -5.92 21.02
N TYR A 316 20.32 -6.66 20.66
CA TYR A 316 19.20 -6.14 19.90
C TYR A 316 18.16 -5.50 20.83
N ASN A 317 17.60 -4.37 20.39
CA ASN A 317 16.39 -3.70 20.90
C ASN A 317 16.44 -3.18 22.36
N ARG A 318 17.29 -3.73 23.25
CA ARG A 318 17.34 -3.37 24.68
C ARG A 318 17.70 -1.90 24.93
N HIS A 319 18.58 -1.34 24.11
CA HIS A 319 18.99 0.07 24.18
C HIS A 319 17.85 1.06 23.86
N LEU A 320 16.73 0.58 23.31
CA LEU A 320 15.56 1.38 22.94
C LEU A 320 14.56 1.51 24.11
N LEU A 321 14.79 0.84 25.24
CA LEU A 321 13.82 0.80 26.33
C LEU A 321 13.89 2.04 27.20
N THR A 322 12.72 2.58 27.49
CA THR A 322 12.49 3.61 28.51
C THR A 322 11.70 3.02 29.68
N PRO A 323 11.53 3.73 30.82
CA PRO A 323 10.72 3.24 31.94
C PRO A 323 9.28 2.88 31.57
N GLU A 324 8.73 3.47 30.50
CA GLU A 324 7.35 3.28 30.05
C GLU A 324 7.19 2.17 29.01
N LEU A 325 8.29 1.59 28.52
CA LEU A 325 8.29 0.57 27.47
C LEU A 325 8.63 -0.81 28.02
N HIS A 326 8.03 -1.83 27.41
CA HIS A 326 8.30 -3.24 27.67
C HIS A 326 8.80 -3.91 26.39
N LEU A 327 9.86 -4.72 26.52
CA LEU A 327 10.35 -5.56 25.42
C LEU A 327 9.77 -6.96 25.55
N GLN A 328 8.98 -7.36 24.56
CA GLN A 328 8.56 -8.74 24.38
C GLN A 328 9.44 -9.40 23.31
N ASN A 329 10.14 -10.46 23.70
CA ASN A 329 10.88 -11.30 22.76
C ASN A 329 9.93 -11.90 21.72
N GLY A 330 10.28 -11.76 20.44
CA GLY A 330 9.55 -12.33 19.33
C GLY A 330 10.24 -13.58 18.82
N TYR A 331 10.96 -13.44 17.71
CA TYR A 331 11.62 -14.54 17.03
C TYR A 331 12.90 -14.08 16.33
N ARG A 332 13.79 -15.02 16.07
CA ARG A 332 15.05 -14.79 15.38
C ARG A 332 14.95 -15.14 13.90
N ARG A 333 15.60 -14.35 13.06
CA ARG A 333 15.67 -14.53 11.62
C ARG A 333 17.11 -14.76 11.21
N SER A 334 17.36 -15.82 10.45
CA SER A 334 18.72 -16.12 9.99
C SER A 334 19.07 -15.22 8.80
N GLN A 335 20.12 -14.41 8.96
CA GLN A 335 20.75 -13.63 7.89
C GLN A 335 21.95 -14.38 7.34
N GLY A 336 22.13 -14.30 6.03
CA GLY A 336 23.16 -15.10 5.36
C GLY A 336 23.43 -14.70 3.93
N LEU A 337 24.46 -15.36 3.39
CA LEU A 337 24.89 -15.27 2.01
C LEU A 337 23.92 -16.03 1.11
N LEU A 338 23.35 -15.32 0.13
CA LEU A 338 22.51 -15.88 -0.92
C LEU A 338 23.32 -16.03 -2.20
N PHE A 339 23.10 -17.13 -2.91
CA PHE A 339 23.76 -17.47 -4.17
C PHE A 339 22.90 -18.49 -4.94
N ARG A 340 23.19 -18.75 -6.21
CA ARG A 340 22.51 -19.82 -6.97
C ARG A 340 23.11 -21.18 -6.60
N LYS A 341 22.26 -22.22 -6.43
CA LYS A 341 22.68 -23.54 -5.90
C LYS A 341 23.69 -24.28 -6.80
N ASP A 342 23.66 -23.98 -8.08
CA ASP A 342 24.51 -24.55 -9.14
C ASP A 342 25.81 -23.76 -9.36
N ASP A 343 26.01 -22.66 -8.65
CA ASP A 343 27.19 -21.80 -8.81
C ASP A 343 28.40 -22.37 -8.06
N SER A 344 29.41 -22.81 -8.82
CA SER A 344 30.62 -23.44 -8.29
C SER A 344 31.48 -22.53 -7.43
N ASN A 345 31.30 -21.20 -7.51
CA ASN A 345 32.06 -20.26 -6.68
C ASN A 345 31.71 -20.34 -5.18
N PHE A 346 30.63 -21.04 -4.81
CA PHE A 346 30.08 -21.06 -3.46
C PHE A 346 30.12 -22.45 -2.78
N THR A 347 30.77 -23.45 -3.38
CA THR A 347 30.81 -24.83 -2.85
C THR A 347 31.58 -24.94 -1.53
N ASP A 348 32.62 -24.14 -1.35
CA ASP A 348 33.55 -24.24 -0.22
C ASP A 348 33.13 -23.43 1.02
N LEU A 349 31.97 -22.76 0.97
CA LEU A 349 31.46 -21.97 2.09
C LEU A 349 31.32 -22.79 3.38
N LYS A 350 30.96 -24.08 3.27
CA LYS A 350 30.78 -24.97 4.43
C LYS A 350 32.10 -25.47 5.03
N SER A 351 33.15 -25.59 4.23
CA SER A 351 34.44 -26.14 4.67
C SER A 351 35.33 -25.05 5.26
N ASN A 352 35.38 -23.86 4.66
CA ASN A 352 36.12 -22.72 5.17
C ASN A 352 35.50 -21.40 4.69
N PHE A 353 34.60 -20.85 5.50
CA PHE A 353 33.87 -19.63 5.17
C PHE A 353 34.77 -18.42 4.89
N GLU A 354 35.79 -18.18 5.73
CA GLU A 354 36.66 -17.01 5.58
C GLU A 354 37.44 -17.06 4.27
N ASN A 355 38.05 -18.20 3.94
CA ASN A 355 38.80 -18.34 2.69
C ASN A 355 37.89 -18.27 1.47
N ALA A 356 36.75 -18.97 1.48
CA ALA A 356 35.79 -18.94 0.38
C ALA A 356 35.27 -17.50 0.13
N LEU A 357 34.94 -16.77 1.20
CA LEU A 357 34.51 -15.38 1.10
C LEU A 357 35.61 -14.49 0.52
N GLN A 358 36.86 -14.67 0.93
CA GLN A 358 37.99 -13.91 0.36
C GLN A 358 38.18 -14.20 -1.14
N GLN A 359 38.02 -15.45 -1.56
CA GLN A 359 38.07 -15.82 -2.98
C GLN A 359 36.95 -15.18 -3.79
N ILE A 360 35.72 -15.22 -3.27
CA ILE A 360 34.54 -14.56 -3.87
C ILE A 360 34.78 -13.05 -4.01
N ILE A 361 35.25 -12.38 -2.93
CA ILE A 361 35.47 -10.93 -2.92
C ILE A 361 36.54 -10.51 -3.93
N ASN A 362 37.58 -11.33 -4.11
CA ASN A 362 38.69 -11.01 -5.01
C ASN A 362 38.41 -11.43 -6.47
N ASN A 363 37.29 -12.10 -6.75
CA ASN A 363 36.92 -12.54 -8.11
C ASN A 363 36.13 -11.44 -8.84
N ALA A 364 36.72 -10.86 -9.89
CA ALA A 364 36.10 -9.78 -10.66
C ALA A 364 34.85 -10.21 -11.45
N GLU A 365 34.68 -11.50 -11.73
CA GLU A 365 33.53 -12.05 -12.46
C GLU A 365 32.31 -12.27 -11.55
N VAL A 366 32.49 -12.24 -10.22
CA VAL A 366 31.43 -12.53 -9.24
C VAL A 366 30.92 -11.24 -8.63
N ARG A 367 29.70 -10.86 -8.99
CA ARG A 367 29.12 -9.55 -8.64
C ARG A 367 28.23 -9.65 -7.41
N ILE A 368 28.39 -8.69 -6.50
CA ILE A 368 27.53 -8.52 -5.34
C ILE A 368 26.33 -7.60 -5.66
N ILE A 369 25.22 -7.82 -4.97
CA ILE A 369 24.14 -6.83 -4.81
C ILE A 369 23.94 -6.52 -3.32
N ASN A 370 23.97 -5.23 -2.97
CA ASN A 370 23.86 -4.80 -1.58
C ASN A 370 22.42 -4.48 -1.18
N ARG A 371 22.11 -4.54 0.11
CA ARG A 371 20.94 -3.82 0.66
C ARG A 371 21.27 -2.34 0.81
N ASN A 372 20.23 -1.50 0.86
CA ASN A 372 20.39 -0.07 1.08
C ASN A 372 21.18 0.23 2.37
N ARG A 373 21.97 1.30 2.34
CA ARG A 373 22.68 1.81 3.52
C ARG A 373 21.73 2.02 4.70
N GLY A 374 22.24 1.77 5.91
CA GLY A 374 21.48 1.82 7.16
C GLY A 374 20.63 0.58 7.46
N SER A 375 20.54 -0.40 6.55
CA SER A 375 19.91 -1.69 6.88
C SER A 375 20.86 -2.58 7.70
N GLY A 376 20.33 -3.36 8.65
CA GLY A 376 21.13 -4.29 9.46
C GLY A 376 21.96 -5.27 8.63
N THR A 377 21.41 -5.78 7.53
CA THR A 377 22.14 -6.61 6.56
C THR A 377 23.28 -5.88 5.86
N ARG A 378 23.17 -4.57 5.65
CA ARG A 378 24.26 -3.77 5.08
C ARG A 378 25.39 -3.57 6.10
N ILE A 379 25.04 -3.32 7.37
CA ILE A 379 26.01 -3.24 8.48
C ILE A 379 26.77 -4.58 8.61
N LEU A 380 26.05 -5.70 8.57
CA LEU A 380 26.63 -7.05 8.60
C LEU A 380 27.61 -7.26 7.43
N LEU A 381 27.20 -6.89 6.21
CA LEU A 381 28.05 -7.01 5.03
C LEU A 381 29.29 -6.12 5.12
N ASP A 382 29.14 -4.86 5.50
CA ASP A 382 30.25 -3.91 5.58
C ASP A 382 31.29 -4.40 6.61
N ARG A 383 30.86 -5.03 7.71
CA ARG A 383 31.76 -5.70 8.67
C ARG A 383 32.54 -6.86 8.03
N LEU A 384 31.89 -7.68 7.20
CA LEU A 384 32.53 -8.80 6.50
C LEU A 384 33.50 -8.35 5.40
N LEU A 385 33.19 -7.26 4.72
CA LEU A 385 34.01 -6.72 3.63
C LEU A 385 35.17 -5.86 4.13
N ALA A 386 35.04 -5.24 5.31
CA ALA A 386 35.94 -4.19 5.79
C ALA A 386 36.16 -3.11 4.71
N ASP A 387 37.41 -2.89 4.29
CA ASP A 387 37.75 -1.90 3.26
C ASP A 387 37.61 -2.41 1.82
N LYS A 388 37.28 -3.69 1.62
CA LYS A 388 37.19 -4.29 0.29
C LYS A 388 35.92 -3.85 -0.45
N ARG A 389 36.03 -3.74 -1.77
CA ARG A 389 34.96 -3.27 -2.67
C ARG A 389 34.86 -4.24 -3.87
N PRO A 390 34.20 -5.39 -3.74
CA PRO A 390 34.06 -6.38 -4.82
C PRO A 390 33.27 -5.84 -6.01
N ALA A 391 33.30 -6.56 -7.14
CA ALA A 391 32.51 -6.23 -8.32
C ALA A 391 31.03 -6.07 -7.94
N GLY A 392 30.38 -4.98 -8.39
CA GLY A 392 28.97 -4.70 -8.06
C GLY A 392 28.73 -3.97 -6.72
N PHE A 393 29.76 -3.64 -5.93
CA PHE A 393 29.61 -3.04 -4.59
C PHE A 393 28.74 -1.77 -4.52
N PHE A 394 28.65 -0.97 -5.59
CA PHE A 394 27.81 0.22 -5.57
C PHE A 394 26.34 -0.03 -5.92
N GLN A 395 25.98 -1.25 -6.32
CA GLN A 395 24.59 -1.61 -6.60
C GLN A 395 23.83 -1.89 -5.31
N GLU A 396 22.68 -1.25 -5.15
CA GLU A 396 21.83 -1.40 -3.96
C GLU A 396 20.41 -1.81 -4.32
N ALA A 397 19.83 -2.64 -3.45
CA ALA A 397 18.49 -3.17 -3.53
C ALA A 397 17.65 -2.70 -2.32
N LYS A 398 16.42 -2.29 -2.61
CA LYS A 398 15.49 -1.71 -1.62
C LYS A 398 14.81 -2.73 -0.69
N SER A 399 14.91 -4.03 -0.99
CA SER A 399 14.34 -5.10 -0.15
C SER A 399 15.16 -6.39 -0.20
N HIS A 400 14.92 -7.31 0.74
CA HIS A 400 15.49 -8.67 0.69
C HIS A 400 15.04 -9.43 -0.57
N ASN A 401 13.76 -9.30 -0.96
CA ASN A 401 13.24 -9.89 -2.20
C ASN A 401 13.95 -9.34 -3.44
N SER A 402 14.28 -8.05 -3.46
CA SER A 402 15.02 -7.44 -4.58
C SER A 402 16.45 -7.95 -4.71
N VAL A 403 17.11 -8.28 -3.59
CA VAL A 403 18.44 -8.94 -3.57
C VAL A 403 18.32 -10.33 -4.19
N ALA A 404 17.41 -11.15 -3.67
CA ALA A 404 17.25 -12.52 -4.14
C ALA A 404 16.78 -12.59 -5.60
N ALA A 405 15.88 -11.70 -6.02
CA ALA A 405 15.46 -11.58 -7.41
C ALA A 405 16.63 -11.20 -8.34
N ALA A 406 17.52 -10.30 -7.92
CA ALA A 406 18.70 -9.96 -8.72
C ALA A 406 19.65 -11.16 -8.92
N ILE A 407 19.80 -12.00 -7.90
CA ILE A 407 20.60 -13.23 -7.96
C ILE A 407 19.94 -14.27 -8.87
N SER A 408 18.65 -14.52 -8.68
CA SER A 408 17.86 -15.44 -9.49
C SER A 408 17.84 -15.04 -10.99
N GLN A 409 17.85 -13.73 -11.28
CA GLN A 409 17.83 -13.18 -12.64
C GLN A 409 19.23 -12.97 -13.26
N ASN A 410 20.31 -13.47 -12.64
CA ASN A 410 21.70 -13.28 -13.11
C ASN A 410 22.15 -11.81 -13.23
N ARG A 411 21.49 -10.89 -12.53
CA ARG A 411 21.91 -9.48 -12.44
C ARG A 411 23.00 -9.27 -11.38
N ALA A 412 23.08 -10.18 -10.42
CA ALA A 412 24.15 -10.32 -9.45
C ALA A 412 24.37 -11.81 -9.17
N ASP A 413 25.43 -12.14 -8.47
CA ASP A 413 25.86 -13.52 -8.20
C ASP A 413 25.69 -13.87 -6.72
N TRP A 414 25.83 -12.87 -5.83
CA TRP A 414 25.56 -13.03 -4.41
C TRP A 414 25.12 -11.76 -3.70
N GLY A 415 24.64 -11.90 -2.48
CA GLY A 415 24.30 -10.80 -1.58
C GLY A 415 23.88 -11.31 -0.20
N ILE A 416 23.64 -10.39 0.75
CA ILE A 416 23.14 -10.75 2.09
C ILE A 416 21.64 -10.48 2.19
N ALA A 417 20.89 -11.50 2.60
CA ALA A 417 19.47 -11.40 2.90
C ALA A 417 19.05 -12.44 3.95
N ILE A 418 17.74 -12.58 4.16
CA ILE A 418 17.16 -13.53 5.13
C ILE A 418 16.89 -14.89 4.47
N ARG A 419 16.97 -15.97 5.27
CA ARG A 419 16.78 -17.35 4.80
C ARG A 419 15.46 -17.58 4.07
N SER A 420 14.35 -17.07 4.61
CA SER A 420 13.01 -17.29 4.05
C SER A 420 12.92 -16.89 2.58
N VAL A 421 13.52 -15.75 2.22
CA VAL A 421 13.53 -15.25 0.84
C VAL A 421 14.39 -16.11 -0.08
N ALA A 422 15.47 -16.69 0.43
CA ALA A 422 16.30 -17.63 -0.33
C ALA A 422 15.52 -18.92 -0.63
N GLU A 423 14.80 -19.45 0.36
CA GLU A 423 13.97 -20.64 0.22
C GLU A 423 12.80 -20.43 -0.76
N ASP A 424 12.11 -19.30 -0.68
CA ASP A 424 10.99 -18.94 -1.57
C ASP A 424 11.39 -18.89 -3.05
N LEU A 425 12.62 -18.47 -3.35
CA LEU A 425 13.17 -18.40 -4.71
C LEU A 425 14.07 -19.60 -5.06
N GLY A 426 14.14 -20.61 -4.18
CA GLY A 426 14.93 -21.82 -4.41
C GLY A 426 16.45 -21.61 -4.46
N LEU A 427 16.96 -20.49 -3.94
CA LEU A 427 18.38 -20.13 -3.92
C LEU A 427 19.17 -20.90 -2.84
N GLY A 428 20.49 -20.91 -2.98
CA GLY A 428 21.42 -21.33 -1.95
C GLY A 428 21.49 -20.30 -0.82
N PHE A 429 21.67 -20.79 0.41
CA PHE A 429 21.75 -19.96 1.61
C PHE A 429 22.85 -20.47 2.54
N PHE A 430 23.77 -19.59 2.92
CA PHE A 430 24.77 -19.85 3.96
C PHE A 430 24.52 -18.94 5.17
N PRO A 431 24.17 -19.47 6.35
CA PRO A 431 23.88 -18.66 7.54
C PRO A 431 25.13 -17.96 8.06
N ILE A 432 25.01 -16.69 8.44
CA ILE A 432 26.10 -15.89 8.99
C ILE A 432 25.76 -15.47 10.43
N GLN A 433 24.60 -14.84 10.62
CA GLN A 433 24.20 -14.29 11.91
C GLN A 433 22.67 -14.38 12.05
N ASP A 434 22.19 -14.62 13.27
CA ASP A 434 20.77 -14.50 13.58
C ASP A 434 20.48 -13.06 14.04
N GLU A 435 19.38 -12.49 13.55
CA GLU A 435 18.84 -11.18 13.93
C GLU A 435 17.62 -11.36 14.83
N GLU A 436 17.51 -10.61 15.92
CA GLU A 436 16.35 -10.65 16.80
C GLU A 436 15.27 -9.68 16.33
N TYR A 437 14.07 -10.20 16.12
CA TYR A 437 12.88 -9.43 15.80
C TYR A 437 11.91 -9.50 16.96
N ASP A 438 11.78 -8.38 17.67
CA ASP A 438 11.04 -8.28 18.92
C ASP A 438 9.94 -7.22 18.82
N PHE A 439 9.13 -7.16 19.87
CA PHE A 439 8.03 -6.22 20.00
C PHE A 439 8.27 -5.30 21.19
N ILE A 440 8.24 -4.00 20.96
CA ILE A 440 8.20 -2.98 22.01
C ILE A 440 6.74 -2.61 22.26
N LEU A 441 6.33 -2.62 23.52
CA LEU A 441 4.96 -2.37 23.96
C LEU A 441 4.93 -1.22 24.97
N PRO A 442 3.99 -0.27 24.86
CA PRO A 442 3.72 0.67 25.95
C PRO A 442 3.17 -0.09 27.17
N LYS A 443 3.75 0.12 28.34
CA LYS A 443 3.37 -0.61 29.57
C LYS A 443 1.91 -0.41 29.94
N ASN A 444 1.39 0.80 29.73
CA ASN A 444 -0.03 1.14 29.97
C ASN A 444 -1.01 0.39 29.04
N ARG A 445 -0.53 -0.32 28.02
CA ARG A 445 -1.35 -1.11 27.08
C ARG A 445 -1.22 -2.62 27.25
N LEU A 446 -0.35 -3.10 28.14
CA LEU A 446 -0.11 -4.54 28.35
C LEU A 446 -1.36 -5.32 28.77
N GLU A 447 -2.26 -4.67 29.52
CA GLU A 447 -3.49 -5.28 30.02
C GLU A 447 -4.62 -5.29 28.99
N ARG A 448 -4.42 -4.70 27.80
CA ARG A 448 -5.45 -4.72 26.75
C ARG A 448 -5.70 -6.17 26.29
N PRO A 449 -6.97 -6.59 26.11
CA PRO A 449 -7.29 -7.96 25.71
C PRO A 449 -6.59 -8.41 24.42
N GLU A 450 -6.49 -7.51 23.44
CA GLU A 450 -5.86 -7.81 22.15
C GLU A 450 -4.35 -7.98 22.26
N VAL A 451 -3.71 -7.21 23.15
CA VAL A 451 -2.27 -7.31 23.43
C VAL A 451 -2.00 -8.61 24.17
N ALA A 452 -2.75 -8.91 25.22
CA ALA A 452 -2.63 -10.16 25.96
C ALA A 452 -2.82 -11.39 25.05
N LEU A 453 -3.78 -11.32 24.11
CA LEU A 453 -3.99 -12.36 23.09
C LEU A 453 -2.81 -12.47 22.12
N PHE A 454 -2.23 -11.36 21.67
CA PHE A 454 -1.03 -11.41 20.83
C PHE A 454 0.16 -12.05 21.55
N LEU A 455 0.36 -11.69 22.83
CA LEU A 455 1.43 -12.24 23.66
C LEU A 455 1.23 -13.74 23.92
N SER A 456 -0.01 -14.20 24.16
CA SER A 456 -0.30 -15.63 24.32
C SER A 456 -0.08 -16.40 23.02
N LEU A 457 -0.42 -15.81 21.87
CA LEU A 457 -0.23 -16.38 20.54
C LEU A 457 1.25 -16.67 20.26
N LEU A 458 2.17 -15.78 20.68
CA LEU A 458 3.62 -16.03 20.58
C LEU A 458 4.09 -17.26 21.37
N GLN A 459 3.35 -17.67 22.41
CA GLN A 459 3.71 -18.81 23.26
C GLN A 459 3.12 -20.14 22.79
N GLU A 460 2.12 -20.12 21.91
CA GLU A 460 1.45 -21.32 21.40
C GLU A 460 2.39 -22.21 20.57
N THR A 461 2.43 -23.50 20.89
CA THR A 461 3.31 -24.46 20.20
C THR A 461 3.04 -24.56 18.70
N GLU A 462 1.77 -24.50 18.28
CA GLU A 462 1.41 -24.52 16.86
C GLU A 462 1.97 -23.30 16.10
N ILE A 463 1.86 -22.13 16.70
CA ILE A 463 2.40 -20.88 16.16
C ILE A 463 3.92 -20.96 16.07
N LYS A 464 4.61 -21.38 17.14
CA LYS A 464 6.08 -21.55 17.15
C LYS A 464 6.53 -22.51 16.04
N ASN A 465 5.82 -23.63 15.86
CA ASN A 465 6.09 -24.60 14.79
C ASN A 465 5.86 -24.00 13.39
N LYS A 466 4.84 -23.16 13.22
CA LYS A 466 4.57 -22.52 11.93
C LYS A 466 5.59 -21.43 11.60
N LEU A 467 5.99 -20.61 12.57
CA LEU A 467 7.08 -19.66 12.44
C LEU A 467 8.40 -20.36 12.08
N ALA A 468 8.69 -21.52 12.69
CA ALA A 468 9.85 -22.34 12.34
C ALA A 468 9.84 -22.81 10.88
N ARG A 469 8.66 -23.11 10.31
CA ARG A 469 8.52 -23.44 8.87
C ARG A 469 8.80 -22.26 7.96
N PHE A 470 8.68 -21.02 8.44
CA PHE A 470 9.12 -19.82 7.72
C PHE A 470 10.61 -19.50 7.94
N GLY A 471 11.37 -20.42 8.56
CA GLY A 471 12.77 -20.20 8.90
C GLY A 471 13.00 -19.25 10.07
N LEU A 472 11.96 -18.97 10.87
CA LEU A 472 12.01 -18.08 12.04
C LEU A 472 12.14 -18.92 13.32
N ARG A 473 13.12 -18.62 14.17
CA ARG A 473 13.37 -19.37 15.41
C ARG A 473 12.79 -18.63 16.60
N THR A 474 11.75 -19.18 17.21
CA THR A 474 11.23 -18.63 18.47
C THR A 474 12.15 -18.99 19.62
N THR A 475 12.45 -18.06 20.52
CA THR A 475 13.15 -18.37 21.77
C THR A 475 12.21 -19.15 22.69
N ASN A 476 12.73 -20.18 23.36
CA ASN A 476 11.99 -20.91 24.39
C ASN A 476 11.84 -20.07 25.65
#